data_AF-H1V0U7-F1
#
_entry.id   AF-H1V0U7-F1
#
_cell.length_a   1.000
_cell.length_b   1.000
_cell.length_c   1.000
_cell.angle_alpha   90.00
_cell.angle_beta   90.00
_cell.angle_gamma   90.00
#
_symmetry.space_group_name_H-M   'P 1'
#
loop_
_entity.id
_entity.type
_entity.pdbx_description
1 polymer ?
#
loop_
_entity_poly.entity_id
_entity_poly.type
_entity_poly.pdbx_seq_one_letter_code
_entity_poly.pdbx_strand_id
1 'polypeptide(L)'
;MHVYSYLPVVALALITAVSAQNDIQDVTNNGVAYGALNSIQAEAAPAKRSVDLVAHGTSIQRSVLKRTLPSGICTNLPSRWSYLGCHTDSPSARVLSGASVHGSDMSQEKCIAFCDRKGYSVAGVEWGRECYCGYLLASSAIKAPEEECSKPCEGNRDEVCGEGGRINVFTNGDAAPAILAASGDFKSIGCYSDHASMSAL
;
A
#
# COMPACT_ATOMS: atom_id res chain seq x y z
N MET A 1 -7.59 57.30 49.52
CA MET A 1 -6.75 56.25 48.90
C MET A 1 -6.12 55.45 50.01
N HIS A 2 -6.81 54.40 50.48
CA HIS A 2 -6.29 53.35 51.35
C HIS A 2 -7.01 52.05 51.00
N VAL A 3 -6.30 50.95 51.22
CA VAL A 3 -6.36 49.67 50.52
C VAL A 3 -7.09 48.62 51.37
N TYR A 4 -7.46 47.50 50.75
CA TYR A 4 -7.85 46.18 51.33
C TYR A 4 -9.28 46.08 51.90
N SER A 5 -10.15 45.30 51.24
CA SER A 5 -10.47 43.88 51.54
C SER A 5 -11.37 43.72 52.76
N TYR A 6 -12.49 42.99 52.62
CA TYR A 6 -12.91 41.89 53.51
C TYR A 6 -14.31 41.38 53.08
N LEU A 7 -14.42 40.05 53.03
CA LEU A 7 -15.62 39.24 52.75
C LEU A 7 -16.71 39.38 53.84
N PRO A 8 -17.90 38.78 53.61
CA PRO A 8 -18.24 37.53 54.34
C PRO A 8 -18.94 36.46 53.45
N VAL A 9 -18.55 35.17 53.41
CA VAL A 9 -18.98 33.97 54.21
C VAL A 9 -20.50 33.96 54.57
N VAL A 10 -21.35 32.93 54.43
CA VAL A 10 -21.38 31.45 54.59
C VAL A 10 -22.67 30.97 53.84
N ALA A 11 -22.79 29.82 53.16
CA ALA A 11 -23.16 28.51 53.74
C ALA A 11 -23.48 27.45 52.66
N LEU A 12 -23.22 26.19 53.03
CA LEU A 12 -23.36 24.93 52.26
C LEU A 12 -24.82 24.57 51.89
N ALA A 13 -25.00 23.93 50.73
CA ALA A 13 -25.78 22.69 50.61
C ALA A 13 -25.40 21.93 49.31
N LEU A 14 -25.27 20.61 49.44
CA LEU A 14 -24.89 19.61 48.45
C LEU A 14 -25.99 19.40 47.39
N ILE A 15 -25.62 18.89 46.21
CA ILE A 15 -26.21 17.70 45.51
C ILE A 15 -26.04 17.80 43.96
N THR A 16 -25.51 16.69 43.43
CA THR A 16 -25.56 16.10 42.06
C THR A 16 -24.80 16.67 40.87
N ALA A 17 -23.97 15.76 40.34
CA ALA A 17 -23.33 15.70 39.03
C ALA A 17 -24.30 15.79 37.84
N VAL A 18 -23.77 16.18 36.67
CA VAL A 18 -23.98 15.50 35.37
C VAL A 18 -22.96 16.09 34.37
N SER A 19 -22.01 15.25 33.94
CA SER A 19 -21.25 15.45 32.72
C SER A 19 -22.16 15.07 31.54
N ALA A 20 -22.22 15.95 30.54
CA ALA A 20 -22.98 15.75 29.32
C ALA A 20 -22.58 14.43 28.61
N GLN A 21 -23.61 13.64 28.30
CA GLN A 21 -23.55 12.40 27.55
C GLN A 21 -23.03 12.61 26.13
N ASN A 22 -21.99 11.86 25.74
CA ASN A 22 -21.86 11.42 24.35
C ASN A 22 -22.53 10.05 24.25
N ASP A 23 -23.66 10.02 23.52
CA ASP A 23 -24.37 8.82 23.10
C ASP A 23 -23.43 7.89 22.30
N ILE A 24 -23.12 6.72 22.87
CA ILE A 24 -22.77 5.53 22.08
C ILE A 24 -23.85 4.51 22.40
N GLN A 25 -24.75 4.29 21.44
CA GLN A 25 -25.67 3.17 21.50
C GLN A 25 -24.91 1.90 21.17
N ASP A 26 -24.61 1.09 22.20
CA ASP A 26 -24.18 -0.28 22.04
C ASP A 26 -25.41 -1.19 21.95
N VAL A 27 -25.55 -1.84 20.81
CA VAL A 27 -26.61 -2.82 20.52
C VAL A 27 -26.24 -4.11 21.25
N THR A 28 -26.95 -4.42 22.33
CA THR A 28 -26.74 -5.67 23.07
C THR A 28 -27.30 -6.85 22.29
N ASN A 29 -26.41 -7.75 21.86
CA ASN A 29 -26.78 -9.12 21.52
C ASN A 29 -26.33 -10.04 22.67
N ASN A 30 -27.31 -10.60 23.38
CA ASN A 30 -27.19 -11.82 24.19
C ASN A 30 -26.19 -11.81 25.37
N GLY A 31 -26.57 -11.13 26.45
CA GLY A 31 -26.68 -11.72 27.80
C GLY A 31 -25.58 -12.65 28.33
N VAL A 32 -24.29 -12.28 28.27
CA VAL A 32 -23.25 -12.95 29.07
C VAL A 32 -22.33 -11.91 29.72
N ALA A 33 -22.37 -11.85 31.06
CA ALA A 33 -21.54 -10.99 31.88
C ALA A 33 -20.12 -11.57 32.01
N TYR A 34 -19.09 -10.78 31.72
CA TYR A 34 -17.72 -11.08 32.13
C TYR A 34 -17.32 -10.11 33.25
N GLY A 35 -17.33 -10.62 34.47
CA GLY A 35 -16.85 -9.91 35.65
C GLY A 35 -15.34 -9.69 35.56
N ALA A 36 -14.92 -8.45 35.84
CA ALA A 36 -13.53 -8.11 36.08
C ALA A 36 -13.10 -8.61 37.46
N LEU A 37 -12.01 -9.38 37.53
CA LEU A 37 -11.25 -9.58 38.76
C LEU A 37 -9.84 -9.04 38.55
N ASN A 38 -9.52 -8.01 39.34
CA ASN A 38 -8.19 -7.46 39.53
C ASN A 38 -7.38 -8.36 40.47
N SER A 39 -6.15 -8.71 40.07
CA SER A 39 -5.01 -8.83 40.98
C SER A 39 -3.68 -8.82 40.20
N ILE A 40 -2.75 -8.00 40.68
CA ILE A 40 -1.42 -7.72 40.11
C ILE A 40 -0.42 -8.67 40.76
N GLN A 41 0.38 -9.41 39.97
CA GLN A 41 1.76 -9.81 40.29
C GLN A 41 2.59 -9.96 38.99
N ALA A 42 3.88 -9.60 39.07
CA ALA A 42 4.79 -9.39 37.96
C ALA A 42 5.68 -10.61 37.61
N GLU A 43 6.29 -10.52 36.40
CA GLU A 43 7.46 -11.23 35.84
C GLU A 43 7.34 -12.67 35.29
N ALA A 44 7.36 -12.80 33.94
CA ALA A 44 8.32 -13.58 33.14
C ALA A 44 7.99 -13.49 31.62
N ALA A 45 9.02 -13.65 30.77
CA ALA A 45 9.10 -13.47 29.30
C ALA A 45 7.89 -13.92 28.42
N PRO A 46 7.68 -13.32 27.22
CA PRO A 46 6.56 -13.66 26.34
C PRO A 46 6.79 -15.01 25.65
N ALA A 47 6.24 -16.08 26.21
CA ALA A 47 6.00 -17.31 25.48
C ALA A 47 4.96 -17.03 24.37
N LYS A 48 5.25 -17.47 23.15
CA LYS A 48 4.34 -17.39 22.00
C LYS A 48 2.99 -18.01 22.38
N ARG A 49 1.93 -17.20 22.38
CA ARG A 49 0.56 -17.66 22.61
C ARG A 49 0.09 -18.41 21.37
N SER A 50 0.29 -19.72 21.34
CA SER A 50 -0.47 -20.60 20.47
C SER A 50 -1.91 -20.64 20.98
N VAL A 51 -2.84 -20.13 20.17
CA VAL A 51 -4.27 -20.34 20.42
C VAL A 51 -4.57 -21.73 19.89
N ASP A 52 -4.72 -22.71 20.78
CA ASP A 52 -5.20 -24.03 20.41
C ASP A 52 -6.69 -23.93 20.07
N LEU A 53 -7.00 -23.90 18.76
CA LEU A 53 -8.37 -24.04 18.29
C LEU A 53 -8.83 -25.49 18.53
N VAL A 54 -9.71 -25.68 19.50
CA VAL A 54 -10.48 -26.92 19.64
C VAL A 54 -11.49 -26.99 18.49
N ALA A 55 -11.14 -27.74 17.44
CA ALA A 55 -12.04 -28.00 16.32
C ALA A 55 -13.09 -29.05 16.71
N HIS A 56 -14.30 -28.61 17.01
CA HIS A 56 -15.47 -29.49 16.89
C HIS A 56 -15.79 -29.62 15.41
N GLY A 57 -15.75 -30.86 14.92
CA GLY A 57 -15.71 -31.20 13.50
C GLY A 57 -16.79 -30.53 12.64
N THR A 58 -16.33 -29.79 11.64
CA THR A 58 -16.81 -29.83 10.26
C THR A 58 -15.65 -29.36 9.39
N SER A 59 -15.43 -30.03 8.26
CA SER A 59 -14.31 -29.76 7.35
C SER A 59 -14.44 -28.36 6.76
N ILE A 60 -13.75 -27.37 7.34
CA ILE A 60 -13.50 -26.10 6.65
C ILE A 60 -12.48 -26.42 5.57
N GLN A 61 -12.95 -26.57 4.32
CA GLN A 61 -12.04 -26.51 3.19
C GLN A 61 -11.28 -25.20 3.30
N ARG A 62 -9.97 -25.28 3.58
CA ARG A 62 -9.06 -24.14 3.43
C ARG A 62 -9.00 -23.82 1.94
N SER A 63 -9.98 -23.08 1.43
CA SER A 63 -9.80 -22.31 0.22
C SER A 63 -8.76 -21.25 0.56
N VAL A 64 -7.51 -21.51 0.18
CA VAL A 64 -6.59 -20.43 -0.12
C VAL A 64 -7.35 -19.56 -1.11
N LEU A 65 -7.73 -18.33 -0.71
CA LEU A 65 -8.30 -17.34 -1.61
C LEU A 65 -7.27 -17.13 -2.74
N LYS A 66 -7.40 -17.92 -3.81
CA LYS A 66 -6.70 -17.66 -5.06
C LYS A 66 -7.22 -16.30 -5.49
N ARG A 67 -6.36 -15.30 -5.37
CA ARG A 67 -6.65 -13.94 -5.76
C ARG A 67 -6.99 -13.99 -7.25
N THR A 68 -8.27 -13.87 -7.58
CA THR A 68 -8.71 -13.82 -8.97
C THR A 68 -8.08 -12.58 -9.60
N LEU A 69 -7.38 -12.77 -10.71
CA LEU A 69 -6.76 -11.69 -11.45
C LEU A 69 -7.88 -10.81 -12.06
N PRO A 70 -7.75 -9.48 -12.07
CA PRO A 70 -8.70 -8.62 -12.76
C PRO A 70 -8.80 -8.95 -14.25
N SER A 71 -9.95 -8.66 -14.85
CA SER A 71 -10.18 -8.85 -16.29
C SER A 71 -9.18 -8.05 -17.11
N GLY A 72 -8.73 -8.64 -18.22
CA GLY A 72 -7.76 -8.02 -19.12
C GLY A 72 -6.33 -8.04 -18.62
N ILE A 73 -6.04 -8.61 -17.45
CA ILE A 73 -4.66 -8.92 -17.06
C ILE A 73 -4.26 -10.27 -17.67
N CYS A 74 -3.09 -10.33 -18.29
CA CYS A 74 -2.56 -11.57 -18.85
C CYS A 74 -2.44 -12.65 -17.75
N THR A 75 -3.00 -13.82 -18.05
CA THR A 75 -2.99 -14.98 -17.13
C THR A 75 -1.75 -15.85 -17.26
N ASN A 76 -0.96 -15.67 -18.32
CA ASN A 76 0.25 -16.43 -18.62
C ASN A 76 1.47 -15.49 -18.73
N LEU A 77 1.72 -14.73 -17.67
CA LEU A 77 2.90 -13.89 -17.58
C LEU A 77 4.17 -14.74 -17.63
N PRO A 78 5.30 -14.20 -18.15
CA PRO A 78 6.60 -14.85 -18.07
C PRO A 78 6.91 -15.32 -16.64
N SER A 79 7.52 -16.49 -16.50
CA SER A 79 7.75 -17.12 -15.20
C SER A 79 8.37 -16.15 -14.20
N ARG A 80 7.81 -16.11 -12.98
CA ARG A 80 8.10 -15.19 -11.86
C ARG A 80 7.46 -13.80 -11.91
N TRP A 81 6.96 -13.34 -13.04
CA TRP A 81 6.24 -12.06 -13.07
C TRP A 81 4.84 -12.23 -12.51
N SER A 82 4.38 -11.20 -11.80
CA SER A 82 3.08 -11.14 -11.16
C SER A 82 2.50 -9.74 -11.27
N TYR A 83 1.18 -9.66 -11.32
CA TYR A 83 0.47 -8.38 -11.35
C TYR A 83 0.39 -7.79 -9.93
N LEU A 84 0.81 -6.53 -9.79
CA LEU A 84 0.84 -5.81 -8.52
C LEU A 84 -0.44 -4.96 -8.31
N GLY A 85 -1.02 -4.47 -9.41
CA GLY A 85 -2.26 -3.70 -9.40
C GLY A 85 -2.22 -2.49 -10.34
N CYS A 86 -3.35 -1.78 -10.37
CA CYS A 86 -3.46 -0.46 -10.98
C CYS A 86 -2.91 0.60 -10.02
N HIS A 87 -2.09 1.52 -10.52
CA HIS A 87 -1.52 2.64 -9.75
C HIS A 87 -1.70 3.97 -10.48
N THR A 88 -1.69 5.08 -9.74
CA THR A 88 -1.61 6.42 -10.31
C THR A 88 -0.25 6.66 -10.95
N ASP A 89 -0.21 7.38 -12.06
CA ASP A 89 1.02 7.86 -12.68
C ASP A 89 0.92 9.33 -13.12
N SER A 90 2.06 9.98 -13.32
CA SER A 90 2.13 11.35 -13.81
C SER A 90 3.32 11.53 -14.77
N PRO A 91 3.14 12.16 -15.95
CA PRO A 91 4.26 12.50 -16.83
C PRO A 91 5.35 13.36 -16.19
N SER A 92 5.00 14.20 -15.20
CA SER A 92 5.96 15.05 -14.48
C SER A 92 6.64 14.33 -13.31
N ALA A 93 6.13 13.17 -12.89
CA ALA A 93 6.59 12.44 -11.72
C ALA A 93 6.30 10.94 -11.91
N ARG A 94 6.97 10.34 -12.89
CA ARG A 94 6.73 8.95 -13.30
C ARG A 94 6.99 8.00 -12.13
N VAL A 95 6.06 7.07 -11.91
CA VAL A 95 6.21 6.05 -10.86
C VAL A 95 7.26 5.00 -11.19
N LEU A 96 7.59 4.84 -12.47
CA LEU A 96 8.66 4.01 -13.00
C LEU A 96 9.57 4.87 -13.89
N SER A 97 10.74 5.21 -13.36
CA SER A 97 11.68 6.18 -13.96
C SER A 97 12.87 5.55 -14.70
N GLY A 98 12.84 4.23 -14.92
CA GLY A 98 13.87 3.50 -15.66
C GLY A 98 13.70 3.62 -17.18
N ALA A 99 14.07 2.58 -17.90
CA ALA A 99 13.90 2.54 -19.35
C ALA A 99 12.41 2.59 -19.75
N SER A 100 12.12 3.17 -20.90
CA SER A 100 10.77 3.20 -21.47
C SER A 100 10.80 2.97 -22.98
N VAL A 101 9.66 2.55 -23.52
CA VAL A 101 9.42 2.39 -24.96
C VAL A 101 7.92 2.55 -25.24
N HIS A 102 7.55 2.97 -26.44
CA HIS A 102 6.16 2.99 -26.90
C HIS A 102 6.03 2.34 -28.27
N GLY A 103 4.85 1.78 -28.58
CA GLY A 103 4.60 1.16 -29.88
C GLY A 103 3.16 0.65 -30.02
N SER A 104 2.66 0.61 -31.25
CA SER A 104 1.29 0.18 -31.55
C SER A 104 1.05 -1.32 -31.39
N ASP A 105 2.10 -2.09 -31.16
CA ASP A 105 2.07 -3.52 -30.91
C ASP A 105 2.37 -3.83 -29.42
N MET A 106 2.06 -2.90 -28.52
CA MET A 106 2.26 -3.08 -27.08
C MET A 106 1.28 -4.09 -26.50
N SER A 107 1.78 -4.99 -25.66
CA SER A 107 1.03 -5.88 -24.77
C SER A 107 1.70 -5.88 -23.40
N GLN A 108 1.06 -6.47 -22.39
CA GLN A 108 1.63 -6.61 -21.05
C GLN A 108 2.91 -7.46 -21.09
N GLU A 109 2.90 -8.57 -21.80
CA GLU A 109 4.07 -9.46 -21.91
C GLU A 109 5.19 -8.81 -22.70
N LYS A 110 4.87 -8.03 -23.74
CA LYS A 110 5.88 -7.30 -24.50
C LYS A 110 6.60 -6.29 -23.62
N CYS A 111 5.86 -5.55 -22.79
CA CYS A 111 6.45 -4.61 -21.85
C CYS A 111 7.30 -5.32 -20.79
N ILE A 112 6.75 -6.36 -20.16
CA ILE A 112 7.47 -7.20 -19.20
C ILE A 112 8.77 -7.72 -19.79
N ALA A 113 8.73 -8.32 -20.98
CA ALA A 113 9.91 -8.86 -21.63
C ALA A 113 10.94 -7.78 -21.99
N PHE A 114 10.50 -6.57 -22.32
CA PHE A 114 11.40 -5.43 -22.53
C PHE A 114 12.11 -5.04 -21.23
N CYS A 115 11.40 -4.92 -20.12
CA CYS A 115 11.97 -4.55 -18.82
C CYS A 115 12.89 -5.65 -18.26
N ASP A 116 12.46 -6.90 -18.36
CA ASP A 116 13.21 -8.09 -17.92
C ASP A 116 14.55 -8.21 -18.65
N ARG A 117 14.57 -8.05 -19.99
CA ARG A 117 15.82 -8.04 -20.79
C ARG A 117 16.77 -6.90 -20.42
N LYS A 118 16.26 -5.83 -19.83
CA LYS A 118 17.05 -4.69 -19.35
C LYS A 118 17.44 -4.80 -17.88
N GLY A 119 17.03 -5.88 -17.20
CA GLY A 119 17.36 -6.16 -15.82
C GLY A 119 16.46 -5.48 -14.79
N TYR A 120 15.35 -4.86 -15.21
CA TYR A 120 14.41 -4.20 -14.29
C TYR A 120 13.43 -5.22 -13.68
N SER A 121 13.18 -5.08 -12.38
CA SER A 121 12.29 -5.97 -11.61
C SER A 121 10.83 -5.53 -11.60
N VAL A 122 10.54 -4.35 -12.13
CA VAL A 122 9.20 -3.76 -12.24
C VAL A 122 8.97 -3.26 -13.66
N ALA A 123 7.80 -3.56 -14.19
CA ALA A 123 7.32 -3.12 -15.49
C ALA A 123 5.93 -2.50 -15.33
N GLY A 124 5.59 -1.56 -16.18
CA GLY A 124 4.26 -0.98 -16.18
C GLY A 124 3.84 -0.51 -17.57
N VAL A 125 2.58 -0.73 -17.88
CA VAL A 125 1.96 -0.32 -19.15
C VAL A 125 0.97 0.82 -18.92
N GLU A 126 1.03 1.83 -19.77
CA GLU A 126 0.16 3.00 -19.73
C GLU A 126 -0.35 3.35 -21.13
N TRP A 127 -1.50 4.02 -21.18
CA TRP A 127 -2.05 4.63 -22.37
C TRP A 127 -2.17 3.68 -23.59
N GLY A 128 -2.36 2.38 -23.36
CA GLY A 128 -2.54 1.36 -24.40
C GLY A 128 -1.26 0.96 -25.16
N ARG A 129 -0.23 1.80 -25.15
CA ARG A 129 0.93 1.69 -26.06
C ARG A 129 2.27 1.97 -25.41
N GLU A 130 2.29 2.42 -24.16
CA GLU A 130 3.49 2.87 -23.47
C GLU A 130 3.93 1.80 -22.48
N CYS A 131 5.25 1.67 -22.32
CA CYS A 131 5.88 0.75 -21.39
C CYS A 131 6.97 1.50 -20.62
N TYR A 132 6.96 1.31 -19.30
CA TYR A 132 7.89 1.91 -18.37
C TYR A 132 8.49 0.83 -17.48
N CYS A 133 9.78 0.93 -17.19
CA CYS A 133 10.50 0.01 -16.34
C CYS A 133 10.99 0.71 -15.08
N GLY A 134 11.18 -0.04 -14.01
CA GLY A 134 11.79 0.44 -12.79
C GLY A 134 12.30 -0.71 -11.95
N TYR A 135 13.09 -0.38 -10.92
CA TYR A 135 13.49 -1.35 -9.91
C TYR A 135 12.54 -1.33 -8.71
N LEU A 136 11.86 -0.20 -8.50
CA LEU A 136 10.92 0.06 -7.42
C LEU A 136 9.84 1.02 -7.94
N LEU A 137 8.69 1.02 -7.29
CA LEU A 137 7.70 2.08 -7.45
C LEU A 137 8.13 3.32 -6.68
N ALA A 138 7.97 4.50 -7.28
CA ALA A 138 8.09 5.77 -6.56
C ALA A 138 7.07 5.85 -5.43
N SER A 139 7.36 6.64 -4.39
CA SER A 139 6.45 6.86 -3.26
C SER A 139 5.13 7.53 -3.67
N SER A 140 5.09 8.18 -4.84
CA SER A 140 3.89 8.75 -5.45
C SER A 140 2.94 7.70 -6.06
N ALA A 141 3.34 6.43 -6.12
CA ALA A 141 2.53 5.35 -6.70
C ALA A 141 1.38 4.94 -5.76
N ILE A 142 0.24 5.63 -5.85
CA ILE A 142 -0.96 5.31 -5.08
C ILE A 142 -1.74 4.23 -5.82
N LYS A 143 -2.18 3.19 -5.10
CA LYS A 143 -3.02 2.14 -5.69
C LYS A 143 -4.37 2.73 -6.09
N ALA A 144 -4.79 2.45 -7.32
CA ALA A 144 -6.06 2.89 -7.88
C ALA A 144 -7.02 1.69 -8.08
N PRO A 145 -8.33 1.93 -8.22
CA PRO A 145 -9.28 0.90 -8.63
C PRO A 145 -8.88 0.29 -9.99
N GLU A 146 -9.12 -1.01 -10.17
CA GLU A 146 -8.69 -1.76 -11.36
C GLU A 146 -9.39 -1.26 -12.64
N GLU A 147 -10.63 -0.80 -12.50
CA GLU A 147 -11.43 -0.19 -13.57
C GLU A 147 -10.84 1.11 -14.13
N GLU A 148 -9.98 1.79 -13.38
CA GLU A 148 -9.28 3.00 -13.84
C GLU A 148 -8.08 2.65 -14.74
N CYS A 149 -7.65 1.39 -14.79
CA CYS A 149 -6.66 0.89 -15.74
C CYS A 149 -7.34 0.02 -16.82
N SER A 150 -8.30 0.60 -17.57
CA SER A 150 -9.17 -0.14 -18.48
C SER A 150 -8.91 0.08 -19.97
N LYS A 151 -7.90 0.88 -20.34
CA LYS A 151 -7.56 1.12 -21.75
C LYS A 151 -7.01 -0.16 -22.39
N PRO A 152 -7.56 -0.63 -23.52
CA PRO A 152 -7.03 -1.80 -24.19
C PRO A 152 -5.59 -1.60 -24.67
N CYS A 153 -4.76 -2.63 -24.57
CA CYS A 153 -3.44 -2.63 -25.21
C CYS A 153 -3.60 -2.57 -26.74
N GLU A 154 -2.76 -1.79 -27.42
CA GLU A 154 -2.85 -1.64 -28.88
C GLU A 154 -2.42 -2.93 -29.62
N GLY A 155 -1.45 -3.67 -29.07
CA GLY A 155 -0.96 -4.92 -29.62
C GLY A 155 -1.78 -6.16 -29.23
N ASN A 156 -2.56 -6.09 -28.15
CA ASN A 156 -3.52 -7.13 -27.76
C ASN A 156 -4.76 -6.51 -27.09
N ARG A 157 -5.87 -6.43 -27.83
CA ARG A 157 -7.08 -5.74 -27.35
C ARG A 157 -7.84 -6.50 -26.26
N ASP A 158 -7.49 -7.76 -26.01
CA ASP A 158 -8.03 -8.55 -24.90
C ASP A 158 -7.34 -8.24 -23.57
N GLU A 159 -6.24 -7.49 -23.60
CA GLU A 159 -5.51 -7.01 -22.44
C GLU A 159 -5.76 -5.53 -22.16
N VAL A 160 -5.58 -5.13 -20.90
CA VAL A 160 -5.59 -3.72 -20.47
C VAL A 160 -4.18 -3.18 -20.24
N CYS A 161 -3.93 -1.94 -20.66
CA CYS A 161 -2.65 -1.26 -20.63
C CYS A 161 -2.81 0.16 -20.06
N GLY A 162 -3.31 0.24 -18.84
CA GLY A 162 -3.43 1.45 -18.04
C GLY A 162 -4.60 2.34 -18.47
N GLU A 163 -4.43 3.64 -18.30
CA GLU A 163 -5.23 4.75 -18.80
C GLU A 163 -4.40 6.03 -18.65
N GLY A 164 -4.90 7.21 -19.02
CA GLY A 164 -4.17 8.46 -18.83
C GLY A 164 -3.90 8.74 -17.36
N GLY A 165 -2.64 8.68 -16.92
CA GLY A 165 -2.26 8.83 -15.51
C GLY A 165 -2.60 7.59 -14.66
N ARG A 166 -2.76 6.42 -15.29
CA ARG A 166 -3.02 5.13 -14.61
C ARG A 166 -2.18 4.03 -15.25
N ILE A 167 -1.44 3.30 -14.43
CA ILE A 167 -0.48 2.31 -14.90
C ILE A 167 -0.79 0.93 -14.29
N ASN A 168 -0.90 -0.10 -15.14
CA ASN A 168 -0.92 -1.48 -14.65
C ASN A 168 0.52 -1.88 -14.34
N VAL A 169 0.80 -2.28 -13.10
CA VAL A 169 2.16 -2.60 -12.63
C VAL A 169 2.36 -4.10 -12.47
N PHE A 170 3.50 -4.59 -12.94
CA PHE A 170 3.96 -5.96 -12.83
C PHE A 170 5.33 -6.02 -12.18
N THR A 171 5.61 -7.11 -11.46
CA THR A 171 6.93 -7.32 -10.85
C THR A 171 7.32 -8.79 -10.84
N ASN A 172 8.62 -9.06 -10.97
CA ASN A 172 9.21 -10.39 -10.78
C ASN A 172 9.63 -10.68 -9.33
N GLY A 173 9.45 -9.71 -8.42
CA GLY A 173 9.80 -9.79 -7.00
C GLY A 173 11.29 -9.68 -6.69
N ASP A 174 12.14 -9.43 -7.68
CA ASP A 174 13.58 -9.26 -7.45
C ASP A 174 13.85 -7.91 -6.76
N ALA A 175 14.82 -7.93 -5.85
CA ALA A 175 15.26 -6.72 -5.16
C ALA A 175 15.90 -5.75 -6.15
N ALA A 176 15.72 -4.45 -5.91
CA ALA A 176 16.48 -3.43 -6.60
C ALA A 176 17.99 -3.66 -6.42
N PRO A 177 18.82 -3.31 -7.42
CA PRO A 177 20.26 -3.37 -7.29
C PRO A 177 20.74 -2.62 -6.05
N ALA A 178 21.62 -3.25 -5.27
CA ALA A 178 22.25 -2.57 -4.15
C ALA A 178 23.18 -1.47 -4.66
N ILE A 179 23.13 -0.29 -4.04
CA ILE A 179 24.12 0.75 -4.27
C ILE A 179 25.45 0.23 -3.72
N LEU A 180 26.40 -0.04 -4.59
CA LEU A 180 27.74 -0.44 -4.18
C LEU A 180 28.43 0.74 -3.48
N ALA A 181 29.02 0.49 -2.32
CA ALA A 181 29.83 1.49 -1.63
C ALA A 181 31.07 1.90 -2.45
N ALA A 182 31.57 1.01 -3.30
CA ALA A 182 32.63 1.29 -4.25
C ALA A 182 32.58 0.35 -5.48
N SER A 183 33.12 0.81 -6.60
CA SER A 183 33.39 0.02 -7.81
C SER A 183 34.76 0.45 -8.37
N GLY A 184 35.78 -0.39 -8.22
CA GLY A 184 37.17 0.02 -8.50
C GLY A 184 37.58 1.19 -7.61
N ASP A 185 38.15 2.25 -8.22
CA ASP A 185 38.56 3.46 -7.51
C ASP A 185 37.39 4.44 -7.22
N PHE A 186 36.19 4.15 -7.72
CA PHE A 186 35.02 4.99 -7.48
C PHE A 186 34.38 4.64 -6.13
N LYS A 187 34.30 5.61 -5.23
CA LYS A 187 33.61 5.50 -3.94
C LYS A 187 32.29 6.26 -3.99
N SER A 188 31.20 5.58 -3.62
CA SER A 188 29.90 6.23 -3.46
C SER A 188 29.94 7.21 -2.29
N ILE A 189 29.48 8.45 -2.53
CA ILE A 189 29.35 9.50 -1.51
C ILE A 189 27.92 9.59 -0.94
N GLY A 190 27.02 8.70 -1.37
CA GLY A 190 25.62 8.64 -0.94
C GLY A 190 24.63 8.86 -2.09
N CYS A 191 23.34 8.70 -1.76
CA CYS A 191 22.24 9.00 -2.69
C CYS A 191 21.80 10.46 -2.53
N TYR A 192 21.57 11.15 -3.64
CA TYR A 192 21.04 12.50 -3.68
C TYR A 192 19.68 12.48 -4.36
N SER A 193 18.73 13.23 -3.82
CA SER A 193 17.43 13.43 -4.47
C SER A 193 17.58 14.47 -5.57
N ASP A 194 17.17 14.15 -6.79
CA ASP A 194 16.93 15.15 -7.83
C ASP A 194 15.54 15.77 -7.61
N HIS A 195 15.49 17.11 -7.57
CA HIS A 195 14.21 17.82 -7.58
C HIS A 195 13.84 18.03 -9.04
N ALA A 196 12.92 17.22 -9.57
CA ALA A 196 12.43 17.29 -10.96
C ALA A 196 11.56 18.55 -11.23
N SER A 197 11.93 19.71 -10.70
CA SER A 197 11.22 20.98 -10.89
C SER A 197 12.02 22.08 -11.58
N MET A 198 13.19 21.79 -12.16
CA MET A 198 13.85 22.73 -13.08
C MET A 198 14.49 22.00 -14.26
N SER A 199 13.68 21.66 -15.28
CA SER A 199 14.21 21.68 -16.64
C SER A 199 14.51 23.13 -16.96
N ALA A 200 15.80 23.47 -17.03
CA ALA A 200 16.23 24.79 -17.50
C ALA A 200 15.73 24.98 -18.93
N LEU A 201 14.94 26.04 -19.13
CA LEU A 201 14.66 26.64 -20.44
C LEU A 201 15.93 27.29 -20.99
#